data_AF-A0A955MSH7-F1
#
_entry.id   AF-A0A955MSH7-F1
#
_cell.length_a   1.000
_cell.length_b   1.000
_cell.length_c   1.000
_cell.angle_alpha   90.00
_cell.angle_beta   90.00
_cell.angle_gamma   90.00
#
_symmetry.space_group_name_H-M   'P 1'
#
loop_
_entity.id
_entity.type
_entity.pdbx_description
1 polymer ?
#
loop_
_entity_poly.entity_id
_entity_poly.type
_entity_poly.pdbx_seq_one_letter_code
_entity_poly.pdbx_strand_id
1 'polypeptide(L)'
;MTGAPAQSDERKNQLDYDLDVPRDEVICFALYTVNDNILKLTAQLYPLKEGEDRTLRLEIKEGGEWTEIARTEVIEVGWTAPFRVENWDDTRAWKYRVLHGTEASYEGTIRKNPVDKDEIIVAGFTGNSIQPAHGGDISRQDIIDNIKRV
;
A
#
# COMPACT_ATOMS: atom_id res chain seq x y z
N MET A 1 37.50 -7.50 42.72
CA MET A 1 37.12 -7.14 41.33
C MET A 1 35.67 -6.72 41.37
N THR A 2 35.41 -5.42 41.33
CA THR A 2 34.09 -4.80 41.36
C THR A 2 33.48 -4.88 39.97
N GLY A 3 32.40 -5.66 39.80
CA GLY A 3 31.62 -5.68 38.56
C GLY A 3 30.88 -4.36 38.40
N ALA A 4 31.03 -3.72 37.23
CA ALA A 4 30.25 -2.56 36.86
C ALA A 4 28.75 -2.93 36.79
N PRO A 5 27.83 -2.04 37.19
CA PRO A 5 26.41 -2.31 37.03
C PRO A 5 26.07 -2.28 35.54
N ALA A 6 25.30 -3.28 35.09
CA ALA A 6 24.67 -3.24 33.78
C ALA A 6 23.67 -2.08 33.77
N GLN A 7 23.93 -1.07 32.94
CA GLN A 7 22.90 -0.09 32.57
C GLN A 7 21.82 -0.84 31.79
N SER A 8 20.62 -0.90 32.35
CA SER A 8 19.42 -1.29 31.63
C SER A 8 19.16 -0.22 30.57
N ASP A 9 19.54 -0.52 29.34
CA ASP A 9 19.20 0.28 28.18
C ASP A 9 17.70 0.09 27.91
N GLU A 10 16.86 0.86 28.60
CA GLU A 10 15.47 1.08 28.22
C GLU A 10 15.46 1.85 26.90
N ARG A 11 15.79 1.17 25.79
CA ARG A 11 15.39 1.64 24.47
C ARG A 11 13.88 1.53 24.43
N LYS A 12 13.21 2.61 24.82
CA LYS A 12 11.80 2.85 24.51
C LYS A 12 11.66 2.69 23.01
N ASN A 13 11.18 1.53 22.60
CA ASN A 13 10.93 1.18 21.21
C ASN A 13 9.60 1.84 20.77
N GLN A 14 9.48 3.14 21.03
CA GLN A 14 8.32 3.92 20.65
C GLN A 14 8.66 4.53 19.29
N LEU A 15 8.11 3.92 18.24
CA LEU A 15 8.04 4.55 16.92
C LEU A 15 7.36 5.92 17.13
N ASP A 16 8.13 7.00 17.03
CA ASP A 16 7.68 8.38 17.22
C ASP A 16 6.97 8.92 15.95
N TYR A 17 6.11 8.09 15.37
CA TYR A 17 5.32 8.46 14.20
C TYR A 17 3.87 8.62 14.62
N ASP A 18 3.32 9.81 14.39
CA ASP A 18 1.89 10.03 14.53
C ASP A 18 1.15 9.25 13.44
N LEU A 19 0.36 8.26 13.87
CA LEU A 19 -0.47 7.43 12.99
C LEU A 19 -1.91 7.94 12.92
N ASP A 20 -2.26 9.02 13.63
CA ASP A 20 -3.56 9.68 13.50
C ASP A 20 -3.54 10.59 12.28
N VAL A 21 -4.17 10.13 11.21
CA VAL A 21 -4.31 10.87 9.95
C VAL A 21 -5.73 11.42 9.76
N PRO A 22 -5.94 12.41 8.88
CA PRO A 22 -7.28 12.77 8.41
C PRO A 22 -8.07 11.54 7.94
N ARG A 23 -9.39 11.53 8.18
CA ARG A 23 -10.22 10.34 7.93
C ARG A 23 -10.41 10.03 6.45
N ASP A 24 -10.24 11.02 5.58
CA ASP A 24 -10.17 10.90 4.13
C ASP A 24 -8.80 10.38 3.62
N GLU A 25 -7.80 10.29 4.49
CA GLU A 25 -6.43 9.82 4.18
C GLU A 25 -6.06 8.49 4.85
N VAL A 26 -7.01 7.76 5.44
CA VAL A 26 -6.74 6.52 6.21
C VAL A 26 -6.21 5.36 5.38
N ILE A 27 -6.33 5.40 4.05
CA ILE A 27 -5.74 4.39 3.17
C ILE A 27 -4.32 4.82 2.80
N CYS A 28 -3.31 4.16 3.36
CA CYS A 28 -1.89 4.48 3.13
C CYS A 28 -1.48 4.25 1.67
N PHE A 29 -1.72 3.02 1.18
CA PHE A 29 -1.38 2.57 -0.17
C PHE A 29 -2.10 1.25 -0.48
N ALA A 30 -2.03 0.84 -1.75
CA ALA A 30 -2.39 -0.51 -2.16
C ALA A 30 -1.29 -1.15 -3.01
N LEU A 31 -1.07 -2.44 -2.81
CA LEU A 31 -0.20 -3.27 -3.64
C LEU A 31 -1.05 -4.33 -4.35
N TYR A 32 -0.74 -4.62 -5.60
CA TYR A 32 -1.45 -5.64 -6.35
C TYR A 32 -0.52 -6.61 -7.06
N THR A 33 -1.06 -7.78 -7.36
CA THR A 33 -0.46 -8.78 -8.24
C THR A 33 -1.59 -9.37 -9.09
N VAL A 34 -1.32 -9.52 -10.38
CA VAL A 34 -2.18 -10.28 -11.29
C VAL A 34 -1.41 -11.53 -11.71
N ASN A 35 -2.03 -12.69 -11.52
CA ASN A 35 -1.48 -13.98 -11.91
C ASN A 35 -2.63 -14.97 -12.15
N ASP A 36 -2.55 -15.77 -13.22
CA ASP A 36 -3.57 -16.75 -13.62
C ASP A 36 -5.00 -16.18 -13.61
N ASN A 37 -5.19 -15.03 -14.26
CA ASN A 37 -6.48 -14.33 -14.33
C ASN A 37 -7.11 -14.07 -12.95
N ILE A 38 -6.27 -13.87 -11.93
CA ILE A 38 -6.70 -13.50 -10.59
C ILE A 38 -5.97 -12.22 -10.19
N LEU A 39 -6.74 -11.19 -9.88
CA LEU A 39 -6.26 -10.00 -9.20
C LEU A 39 -6.24 -10.25 -7.69
N LYS A 40 -5.08 -10.08 -7.08
CA LYS A 40 -4.91 -9.96 -5.63
C LYS A 40 -4.47 -8.53 -5.34
N LEU A 41 -5.21 -7.82 -4.52
CA LEU A 41 -4.90 -6.44 -4.15
C LEU A 41 -5.03 -6.30 -2.64
N THR A 42 -4.03 -5.74 -1.97
CA THR A 42 -4.11 -5.46 -0.54
C THR A 42 -3.98 -3.96 -0.33
N ALA A 43 -4.99 -3.36 0.30
CA ALA A 43 -4.89 -2.01 0.83
C ALA A 43 -4.31 -2.06 2.25
N GLN A 44 -3.35 -1.18 2.53
CA GLN A 44 -2.81 -0.92 3.86
C GLN A 44 -3.49 0.33 4.41
N LEU A 45 -3.99 0.26 5.64
CA LEU A 45 -4.60 1.38 6.34
C LEU A 45 -3.73 1.85 7.51
N TYR A 46 -3.93 3.12 7.89
CA TYR A 46 -3.64 3.60 9.23
C TYR A 46 -4.62 2.99 10.23
N PRO A 47 -4.31 2.97 11.53
CA PRO A 47 -5.23 2.47 12.55
C PRO A 47 -6.60 3.14 12.49
N LEU A 48 -7.65 2.33 12.43
CA LEU A 48 -9.03 2.82 12.46
C LEU A 48 -9.50 3.04 13.90
N LYS A 49 -10.35 4.05 14.11
CA LYS A 49 -10.94 4.37 15.41
C LYS A 49 -12.08 3.40 15.74
N GLU A 50 -12.43 3.31 17.02
CA GLU A 50 -13.62 2.54 17.44
C GLU A 50 -14.86 3.09 16.72
N GLY A 51 -15.72 2.19 16.23
CA GLY A 51 -16.94 2.56 15.48
C GLY A 51 -16.79 2.92 13.99
N GLU A 52 -15.57 3.07 13.46
CA GLU A 52 -15.37 3.26 12.00
C GLU A 52 -15.78 2.02 11.17
N ASP A 53 -16.07 2.16 9.88
CA ASP A 53 -16.41 0.99 9.04
C ASP A 53 -15.21 0.03 8.94
N ARG A 54 -15.44 -1.28 8.97
CA ARG A 54 -14.40 -2.30 8.74
C ARG A 54 -14.47 -2.88 7.33
N THR A 55 -15.45 -2.49 6.54
CA THR A 55 -15.56 -2.87 5.14
C THR A 55 -14.84 -1.89 4.23
N LEU A 56 -14.00 -2.39 3.32
CA LEU A 56 -13.48 -1.63 2.18
C LEU A 56 -14.11 -2.13 0.87
N ARG A 57 -14.27 -1.23 -0.08
CA ARG A 57 -14.77 -1.53 -1.44
C ARG A 57 -13.66 -1.34 -2.46
N LEU A 58 -13.60 -2.23 -3.45
CA LEU A 58 -12.76 -2.09 -4.64
C LEU A 58 -13.67 -1.80 -5.83
N GLU A 59 -13.38 -0.70 -6.51
CA GLU A 59 -14.07 -0.31 -7.73
C GLU A 59 -13.10 -0.19 -8.90
N ILE A 60 -13.60 -0.43 -10.11
CA ILE A 60 -12.89 -0.20 -11.36
C ILE A 60 -13.65 0.78 -12.23
N LYS A 61 -12.94 1.46 -13.13
CA LYS A 61 -13.56 2.36 -14.10
C LYS A 61 -13.83 1.64 -15.41
N GLU A 62 -15.10 1.41 -15.74
CA GLU A 62 -15.55 0.82 -17.00
C GLU A 62 -16.55 1.75 -17.69
N GLY A 63 -16.39 2.00 -18.99
CA GLY A 63 -17.29 2.89 -19.73
C GLY A 63 -17.30 4.35 -19.24
N GLY A 64 -16.33 4.76 -18.42
CA GLY A 64 -16.29 6.08 -17.79
C GLY A 64 -16.94 6.14 -16.41
N GLU A 65 -17.62 5.08 -16.00
CA GLU A 65 -18.31 4.95 -14.72
C GLU A 65 -17.50 4.07 -13.75
N TRP A 66 -17.66 4.32 -12.46
CA TRP A 66 -17.06 3.49 -11.42
C TRP A 66 -18.03 2.36 -11.04
N THR A 67 -17.52 1.13 -10.99
CA THR A 67 -18.30 -0.06 -10.64
C THR A 67 -17.61 -0.82 -9.52
N GLU A 68 -18.33 -1.07 -8.43
CA GLU A 68 -17.88 -1.95 -7.35
C GLU A 68 -17.78 -3.40 -7.87
N ILE A 69 -16.62 -4.00 -7.68
CA ILE A 69 -16.34 -5.38 -8.11
C ILE A 69 -16.00 -6.30 -6.94
N ALA A 70 -15.65 -5.76 -5.79
CA ALA A 70 -15.37 -6.54 -4.59
C ALA A 70 -15.50 -5.69 -3.32
N ARG A 71 -15.72 -6.37 -2.20
CA ARG A 71 -15.64 -5.82 -0.84
C ARG A 71 -14.92 -6.81 0.08
N THR A 72 -14.26 -6.30 1.10
CA THR A 72 -13.60 -7.13 2.12
C THR A 72 -13.60 -6.43 3.47
N GLU A 73 -13.45 -7.23 4.53
CA GLU A 73 -13.22 -6.73 5.89
C GLU A 73 -11.74 -6.44 6.14
N VAL A 74 -11.48 -5.46 7.01
CA VAL A 74 -10.16 -5.14 7.55
C VAL A 74 -9.69 -6.24 8.50
N ILE A 75 -8.45 -6.66 8.32
CA ILE A 75 -7.69 -7.48 9.26
C ILE A 75 -6.95 -6.54 10.21
N GLU A 76 -7.52 -6.31 11.41
CA GLU A 76 -7.05 -5.28 12.35
C GLU A 76 -5.62 -5.48 12.85
N VAL A 77 -5.15 -6.73 13.00
CA VAL A 77 -3.78 -7.03 13.46
C VAL A 77 -2.71 -6.39 12.56
N GLY A 78 -3.00 -6.27 11.27
CA GLY A 78 -2.11 -5.65 10.29
C GLY A 78 -2.65 -4.38 9.65
N TRP A 79 -3.87 -3.95 10.00
CA TRP A 79 -4.62 -2.89 9.30
C TRP A 79 -4.62 -3.08 7.78
N THR A 80 -4.95 -4.29 7.32
CA THR A 80 -4.92 -4.65 5.89
C THR A 80 -6.30 -5.07 5.41
N ALA A 81 -6.61 -4.78 4.15
CA ALA A 81 -7.83 -5.21 3.48
C ALA A 81 -7.47 -5.95 2.18
N PRO A 82 -7.41 -7.29 2.20
CA PRO A 82 -7.07 -8.09 1.03
C PRO A 82 -8.30 -8.37 0.15
N PHE A 83 -8.18 -8.08 -1.14
CA PHE A 83 -9.15 -8.39 -2.18
C PHE A 83 -8.62 -9.52 -3.05
N ARG A 84 -9.55 -10.37 -3.51
CA ARG A 84 -9.31 -11.39 -4.53
C ARG A 84 -10.45 -11.31 -5.55
N VAL A 85 -10.10 -11.05 -6.81
CA VAL A 85 -11.05 -11.01 -7.92
C VAL A 85 -10.62 -12.04 -8.95
N GLU A 86 -11.46 -13.04 -9.16
CA GLU A 86 -11.23 -14.11 -10.13
C GLU A 86 -11.72 -13.71 -11.52
N ASN A 87 -11.30 -14.45 -12.55
CA ASN A 87 -11.61 -14.17 -13.96
C ASN A 87 -11.25 -12.73 -14.37
N TRP A 88 -10.16 -12.22 -13.82
CA TRP A 88 -9.64 -10.90 -14.11
C TRP A 88 -9.14 -10.80 -15.56
N ASP A 89 -9.64 -9.81 -16.28
CA ASP A 89 -9.21 -9.45 -17.64
C ASP A 89 -7.92 -8.63 -17.57
N ASP A 90 -6.79 -9.28 -17.82
CA ASP A 90 -5.47 -8.65 -17.85
C ASP A 90 -5.06 -8.17 -19.26
N THR A 91 -5.96 -8.26 -20.25
CA THR A 91 -5.68 -7.86 -21.64
C THR A 91 -5.68 -6.34 -21.84
N ARG A 92 -6.22 -5.60 -20.87
CA ARG A 92 -6.28 -4.13 -20.83
C ARG A 92 -5.87 -3.60 -19.47
N ALA A 93 -5.52 -2.31 -19.44
CA ALA A 93 -5.25 -1.62 -18.19
C ALA A 93 -6.56 -1.13 -17.57
N TRP A 94 -6.64 -1.19 -16.24
CA TRP A 94 -7.81 -0.79 -15.48
C TRP A 94 -7.46 0.31 -14.50
N LYS A 95 -8.22 1.40 -14.51
CA LYS A 95 -8.24 2.34 -13.38
C LYS A 95 -9.04 1.69 -12.26
N TYR A 96 -8.47 1.72 -11.05
CA TYR A 96 -9.15 1.21 -9.86
C TYR A 96 -9.14 2.28 -8.77
N ARG A 97 -10.07 2.14 -7.82
CA ARG A 97 -10.01 2.84 -6.55
C ARG A 97 -10.42 1.91 -5.41
N VAL A 98 -9.78 2.09 -4.26
CA VAL A 98 -10.18 1.48 -2.99
C VAL A 98 -10.87 2.55 -2.17
N LEU A 99 -12.03 2.22 -1.58
CA LEU A 99 -12.83 3.13 -0.78
C LEU A 99 -12.97 2.61 0.65
N HIS A 100 -12.89 3.53 1.61
CA HIS A 100 -13.24 3.30 3.00
C HIS A 100 -14.25 4.36 3.44
N GLY A 101 -15.43 3.91 3.90
CA GLY A 101 -16.56 4.80 4.17
C GLY A 101 -16.99 5.60 2.94
N THR A 102 -17.25 6.90 3.14
CA THR A 102 -17.64 7.87 2.10
C THR A 102 -16.53 8.84 1.73
N GLU A 103 -15.47 8.94 2.54
CA GLU A 103 -14.49 10.03 2.46
C GLU A 103 -13.14 9.57 1.90
N ALA A 104 -12.64 8.41 2.31
CA ALA A 104 -11.31 7.95 1.91
C ALA A 104 -11.32 7.18 0.59
N SER A 105 -10.40 7.55 -0.30
CA SER A 105 -10.20 6.92 -1.61
C SER A 105 -8.73 6.83 -1.97
N TYR A 106 -8.28 5.67 -2.43
CA TYR A 106 -6.95 5.48 -3.02
C TYR A 106 -7.08 4.99 -4.47
N GLU A 107 -6.57 5.78 -5.42
CA GLU A 107 -6.63 5.46 -6.85
C GLU A 107 -5.33 4.87 -7.40
N GLY A 108 -5.45 3.97 -8.37
CA GLY A 108 -4.30 3.43 -9.07
C GLY A 108 -4.62 2.89 -10.45
N THR A 109 -3.66 2.17 -11.03
CA THR A 109 -3.84 1.49 -12.31
C THR A 109 -3.29 0.07 -12.23
N ILE A 110 -4.16 -0.90 -12.46
CA ILE A 110 -3.75 -2.29 -12.71
C ILE A 110 -3.34 -2.34 -14.18
N ARG A 111 -2.08 -2.66 -14.43
CA ARG A 111 -1.51 -2.61 -15.78
C ARG A 111 -1.95 -3.83 -16.59
N LYS A 112 -2.13 -3.61 -17.90
CA LYS A 112 -2.25 -4.69 -18.90
C LYS A 112 -1.05 -5.63 -18.77
N ASN A 113 -1.28 -6.93 -18.92
CA ASN A 113 -0.24 -7.93 -19.07
C ASN A 113 0.60 -7.65 -20.35
N PRO A 114 1.91 -7.36 -20.24
CA PRO A 114 2.74 -6.91 -21.35
C PRO A 114 3.18 -8.06 -22.27
N VAL A 115 2.28 -8.99 -22.62
CA VAL A 115 2.56 -10.14 -23.51
C VAL A 115 2.98 -9.74 -24.92
N ASP A 116 2.73 -8.48 -25.29
CA ASP A 116 3.09 -7.85 -26.55
C ASP A 116 4.47 -7.17 -26.51
N LYS A 117 5.23 -7.29 -25.42
CA LYS A 117 6.56 -6.70 -25.28
C LYS A 117 7.64 -7.77 -25.18
N ASP A 118 8.70 -7.60 -25.97
CA ASP A 118 9.91 -8.42 -25.88
C ASP A 118 10.78 -8.07 -24.65
N GLU A 119 10.61 -6.87 -24.09
CA GLU A 119 11.40 -6.34 -22.97
C GLU A 119 10.50 -5.76 -21.87
N ILE A 120 10.89 -6.02 -20.62
CA ILE A 120 10.31 -5.38 -19.43
C ILE A 120 11.38 -4.59 -18.68
N ILE A 121 11.01 -3.40 -18.23
CA ILE A 121 11.84 -2.56 -17.35
C ILE A 121 11.34 -2.74 -15.93
N VAL A 122 12.24 -3.09 -15.01
CA VAL A 122 11.94 -3.31 -13.59
C VAL A 122 12.75 -2.33 -12.75
N ALA A 123 12.07 -1.55 -11.91
CA ALA A 123 12.70 -0.76 -10.86
C ALA A 123 12.69 -1.56 -9.55
N GLY A 124 13.87 -1.79 -8.97
CA GLY A 124 14.03 -2.48 -7.69
C GLY A 124 14.36 -1.49 -6.57
N PHE A 125 13.66 -1.59 -5.45
CA PHE A 125 13.91 -0.80 -4.25
C PHE A 125 14.28 -1.73 -3.10
N THR A 126 15.46 -1.56 -2.52
CA THR A 126 15.96 -2.40 -1.43
C THR A 126 16.60 -1.56 -0.35
N GLY A 127 16.49 -1.97 0.92
CA GLY A 127 17.15 -1.27 2.02
C GLY A 127 16.60 0.14 2.31
N ASN A 128 15.36 0.44 1.91
CA ASN A 128 14.70 1.73 2.13
C ASN A 128 14.26 1.89 3.59
N SER A 129 15.24 1.99 4.49
CA SER A 129 15.00 2.18 5.92
C SER A 129 14.44 3.57 6.20
N ILE A 130 13.56 3.66 7.20
CA ILE A 130 13.05 4.94 7.71
C ILE A 130 13.93 5.51 8.84
N GLN A 131 14.92 4.75 9.31
CA GLN A 131 15.78 5.14 10.42
C GLN A 131 16.81 6.20 9.97
N PRO A 132 16.91 7.35 10.65
CA PRO A 132 17.91 8.38 10.31
C PRO A 132 19.35 7.85 10.33
N ALA A 133 19.68 6.94 11.26
CA ALA A 133 21.00 6.30 11.31
C ALA A 133 21.36 5.49 10.06
N HIS A 134 20.37 5.13 9.24
CA HIS A 134 20.53 4.44 7.96
C HIS A 134 20.24 5.35 6.77
N GLY A 135 20.14 6.67 6.98
CA GLY A 135 19.82 7.66 5.96
C GLY A 135 18.34 7.76 5.61
N GLY A 136 17.43 7.31 6.48
CA GLY A 136 15.99 7.35 6.23
C GLY A 136 15.38 8.76 6.15
N ASP A 137 16.11 9.76 6.65
CA ASP A 137 15.85 11.20 6.62
C ASP A 137 16.47 11.92 5.41
N ILE A 138 17.27 11.23 4.60
CA ILE A 138 17.82 11.78 3.36
C ILE A 138 16.69 11.92 2.32
N SER A 139 16.75 13.00 1.54
CA SER A 139 15.83 13.21 0.42
C SER A 139 15.84 12.02 -0.54
N ARG A 140 14.64 11.58 -0.96
CA ARG A 140 14.46 10.51 -1.97
C ARG A 140 14.31 11.06 -3.40
N GLN A 141 14.66 12.32 -3.62
CA GLN A 141 14.46 12.99 -4.91
C GLN A 141 15.29 12.35 -6.02
N ASP A 142 16.50 11.91 -5.73
CA ASP A 142 17.37 11.21 -6.67
C ASP A 142 16.75 9.90 -7.18
N ILE A 143 16.15 9.11 -6.28
CA ILE A 143 15.41 7.89 -6.62
C ILE A 143 14.25 8.23 -7.56
N ILE A 144 13.45 9.23 -7.22
CA ILE A 144 12.31 9.69 -8.03
C ILE A 144 12.78 10.14 -9.42
N ASP A 145 13.84 10.95 -9.48
CA ASP A 145 14.37 11.49 -10.74
C ASP A 145 14.92 10.39 -11.63
N ASN A 146 15.57 9.38 -11.06
CA ASN A 146 16.07 8.23 -11.82
C ASN A 146 14.93 7.38 -12.39
N ILE A 147 13.85 7.16 -11.63
CA ILE A 147 12.68 6.41 -12.11
C ILE A 147 11.92 7.16 -13.20
N LYS A 148 11.88 8.48 -13.15
CA LYS A 148 11.22 9.28 -14.19
C LYS A 148 11.97 9.29 -15.53
N ARG A 149 13.21 8.79 -15.57
CA ARG A 149 14.04 8.71 -16.78
C ARG A 149 13.91 7.39 -17.54
N VAL A 150 13.28 6.38 -16.94
CA VAL A 150 13.09 5.05 -17.54
C VAL A 150 11.70 4.87 -18.13
#